data_AF-A0A0U1DME0-F1
#
_entry.id   AF-A0A0U1DME0-F1
#
_cell.length_a   1.000
_cell.length_b   1.000
_cell.length_c   1.000
_cell.angle_alpha   90.00
_cell.angle_beta   90.00
_cell.angle_gamma   90.00
#
_symmetry.space_group_name_H-M   'P 1'
#
loop_
_entity.id
_entity.type
_entity.pdbx_description
1 polymer ?
#
loop_
_entity_poly.entity_id
_entity_poly.type
_entity_poly.pdbx_seq_one_letter_code
_entity_poly.pdbx_strand_id
1 'polypeptide(L)'
;MSGQDTQRGTFTQRHAVIVDRKTGEEFTPLQLLATNTDGTPTGGKFLVYNSALSEYAAVGFEYGYSVGNPDAMVLWEAQFGDFVNGAQSIIDEFISSGEAKWGQLSDVVLLLPHGHEGQGPDHTSGRIERFLQLWAEGSMTIAVPSTPANYFHLLRRHGLDGIQRPLIVFTPKSMLRNKAAVSDIRDFTENKFRSVLEEPVYTDGEGDRGKVTRVLLCSGKIYYDLVARKNKDNREDVAIVRLEQLAPLPRRRLAETLDRYPNVTEKFWVQEEPANQGAWPSLGLTLPEVLPDYFTPIKRISRRAMSAPSSGSSKVHAVEQQEIIDLAFG
;
A
#
# COMPACT_ATOMS: atom_id res chain seq x y z
N MET A 1 14.09 -8.71 8.52
CA MET A 1 13.86 -7.83 7.36
C MET A 1 14.98 -8.03 6.36
N SER A 2 14.67 -8.37 5.12
CA SER A 2 15.69 -8.57 4.08
C SER A 2 15.18 -8.14 2.70
N GLY A 3 16.11 -7.99 1.75
CA GLY A 3 15.82 -7.61 0.37
C GLY A 3 17.02 -6.96 -0.29
N GLN A 4 16.95 -6.70 -1.59
CA GLN A 4 18.06 -6.09 -2.33
C GLN A 4 18.28 -4.65 -1.86
N ASP A 5 19.50 -4.33 -1.43
CA ASP A 5 19.90 -3.02 -0.86
C ASP A 5 19.06 -2.55 0.35
N THR A 6 18.37 -3.47 1.04
CA THR A 6 17.38 -3.14 2.08
C THR A 6 17.97 -2.39 3.29
N GLN A 7 19.23 -2.61 3.66
CA GLN A 7 19.85 -1.91 4.80
C GLN A 7 19.85 -0.38 4.60
N ARG A 8 20.21 0.09 3.42
CA ARG A 8 20.17 1.52 3.05
C ARG A 8 18.77 1.93 2.55
N GLY A 9 18.11 1.02 1.85
CA GLY A 9 16.94 1.25 1.03
C GLY A 9 17.33 1.64 -0.40
N THR A 10 16.61 1.08 -1.38
CA THR A 10 16.76 1.37 -2.81
C THR A 10 16.74 2.86 -3.10
N PHE A 11 15.83 3.59 -2.44
CA PHE A 11 15.63 5.03 -2.60
C PHE A 11 16.44 5.87 -1.60
N THR A 12 17.45 5.31 -0.93
CA THR A 12 18.29 5.98 0.08
C THR A 12 17.42 6.67 1.15
N GLN A 13 16.46 5.91 1.69
CA GLN A 13 15.44 6.41 2.61
C GLN A 13 15.49 5.75 3.99
N ARG A 14 16.02 4.53 4.09
CA ARG A 14 15.85 3.70 5.30
C ARG A 14 16.96 3.90 6.30
N HIS A 15 18.22 3.78 5.86
CA HIS A 15 19.39 3.86 6.74
C HIS A 15 19.26 3.01 8.01
N ALA A 16 18.74 1.78 7.88
CA ALA A 16 18.62 0.83 8.98
C ALA A 16 20.00 0.42 9.52
N VAL A 17 20.99 0.38 8.62
CA VAL A 17 22.42 0.30 8.95
C VAL A 17 23.09 1.54 8.39
N ILE A 18 23.93 2.19 9.21
CA ILE A 18 24.81 3.27 8.78
C ILE A 18 26.26 2.80 8.89
N VAL A 19 27.10 3.26 7.97
CA VAL A 19 28.50 2.84 7.87
C VAL A 19 29.40 4.01 8.24
N ASP A 20 30.35 3.79 9.15
CA ASP A 20 31.34 4.80 9.52
C ASP A 20 32.18 5.18 8.30
N ARG A 21 32.25 6.49 8.03
CA ARG A 21 32.91 7.02 6.83
C ARG A 21 34.42 6.75 6.80
N LYS A 22 35.06 6.60 7.95
CA LYS A 22 36.51 6.42 8.10
C LYS A 22 36.89 4.95 8.23
N THR A 23 36.14 4.18 9.04
CA THR A 23 36.51 2.80 9.41
C THR A 23 35.75 1.72 8.64
N GLY A 24 34.56 2.05 8.12
CA GLY A 24 33.68 1.06 7.49
C GLY A 24 32.89 0.21 8.49
N GLU A 25 32.96 0.51 9.79
CA GLU A 25 32.16 -0.18 10.81
C GLU A 25 30.67 0.10 10.65
N GLU A 26 29.86 -0.93 10.87
CA GLU A 26 28.40 -0.83 10.78
C GLU A 26 27.78 -0.50 12.13
N PHE A 27 26.79 0.40 12.12
CA PHE A 27 25.94 0.69 13.26
C PHE A 27 24.46 0.57 12.88
N THR A 28 23.69 -0.15 13.70
CA THR A 28 22.26 -0.41 13.47
C THR A 28 21.44 0.25 14.59
N PRO A 29 20.87 1.46 14.38
CA PRO A 29 20.23 2.22 15.45
C PRO A 29 19.10 1.49 16.18
N LEU A 30 18.23 0.78 15.45
CA LEU A 30 17.11 0.06 16.05
C LEU A 30 17.54 -1.12 16.94
N GLN A 31 18.78 -1.60 16.81
CA GLN A 31 19.30 -2.66 17.69
C GLN A 31 19.48 -2.16 19.13
N LEU A 32 19.59 -0.84 19.35
CA LEU A 32 19.60 -0.25 20.71
C LEU A 32 18.28 -0.50 21.45
N LEU A 33 17.15 -0.66 20.75
CA LEU A 33 15.84 -0.94 21.33
C LEU A 33 15.69 -2.39 21.83
N ALA A 34 16.69 -3.25 21.57
CA ALA A 34 16.74 -4.61 22.11
C ALA A 34 17.14 -4.64 23.60
N THR A 35 17.47 -3.48 24.19
CA THR A 35 17.82 -3.32 25.60
C THR A 35 16.92 -2.24 26.21
N ASN A 36 16.34 -2.54 27.38
CA ASN A 36 15.58 -1.59 28.17
C ASN A 36 16.48 -0.49 28.75
N THR A 37 15.86 0.61 29.20
CA THR A 37 16.56 1.73 29.84
C THR A 37 17.32 1.35 31.12
N ASP A 38 16.95 0.25 31.78
CA ASP A 38 17.62 -0.30 32.98
C ASP A 38 18.77 -1.27 32.64
N GLY A 39 19.06 -1.48 31.36
CA GLY A 39 20.11 -2.38 30.88
C GLY A 39 19.69 -3.84 30.69
N THR A 40 18.45 -4.21 31.01
CA THR A 40 17.94 -5.57 30.77
C THR A 40 17.59 -5.81 29.31
N PRO A 41 17.78 -7.02 28.75
CA PRO A 41 17.36 -7.31 27.38
C PRO A 41 15.84 -7.33 27.26
N THR A 42 15.28 -6.78 26.18
CA THR A 42 13.82 -6.86 25.92
C THR A 42 13.37 -8.23 25.41
N GLY A 43 14.31 -9.06 24.98
CA GLY A 43 14.05 -10.30 24.25
C GLY A 43 13.88 -10.10 22.73
N GLY A 44 13.68 -8.85 22.29
CA GLY A 44 13.60 -8.51 20.86
C GLY A 44 14.97 -8.46 20.18
N LYS A 45 14.97 -8.56 18.84
CA LYS A 45 16.18 -8.42 18.02
C LYS A 45 15.83 -7.84 16.66
N PHE A 46 16.69 -6.97 16.12
CA PHE A 46 16.52 -6.43 14.79
C PHE A 46 17.54 -7.07 13.83
N LEU A 47 17.04 -7.95 12.96
CA LEU A 47 17.82 -8.63 11.95
C LEU A 47 17.53 -8.01 10.58
N VAL A 48 18.50 -7.28 10.03
CA VAL A 48 18.38 -6.57 8.75
C VAL A 48 19.53 -6.92 7.80
N TYR A 49 19.18 -7.36 6.59
CA TYR A 49 20.15 -7.90 5.63
C TYR A 49 19.93 -7.34 4.22
N ASN A 50 21.03 -7.18 3.48
CA ASN A 50 20.96 -7.09 2.01
C ASN A 50 20.93 -8.52 1.47
N SER A 51 19.88 -8.86 0.70
CA SER A 51 19.77 -10.18 0.09
C SER A 51 20.74 -10.33 -1.09
N ALA A 52 20.93 -11.57 -1.53
CA ALA A 52 21.43 -11.82 -2.89
C ALA A 52 20.44 -11.28 -3.94
N LEU A 53 20.89 -11.20 -5.18
CA LEU A 53 20.07 -10.78 -6.33
C LEU A 53 19.20 -11.96 -6.81
N SER A 54 18.22 -12.34 -5.99
CA SER A 54 17.26 -13.40 -6.27
C SER A 54 15.92 -13.10 -5.60
N GLU A 55 14.82 -13.16 -6.37
CA GLU A 55 13.47 -13.03 -5.83
C GLU A 55 12.94 -14.39 -5.39
N TYR A 56 13.01 -15.42 -6.24
CA TYR A 56 12.46 -16.74 -5.93
C TYR A 56 13.00 -17.30 -4.61
N ALA A 57 14.32 -17.39 -4.46
CA ALA A 57 14.93 -17.99 -3.29
C ALA A 57 14.75 -17.11 -2.04
N ALA A 58 14.84 -15.79 -2.17
CA ALA A 58 14.66 -14.88 -1.04
C ALA A 58 13.23 -14.90 -0.51
N VAL A 59 12.22 -14.80 -1.38
CA VAL A 59 10.80 -14.86 -0.96
C VAL A 59 10.48 -16.23 -0.36
N GLY A 60 10.98 -17.32 -0.98
CA GLY A 60 10.83 -18.68 -0.42
C GLY A 60 11.47 -18.84 0.95
N PHE A 61 12.65 -18.24 1.16
CA PHE A 61 13.34 -18.23 2.44
C PHE A 61 12.54 -17.50 3.51
N GLU A 62 12.07 -16.27 3.24
CA GLU A 62 11.33 -15.47 4.22
C GLU A 62 9.94 -16.08 4.53
N TYR A 63 9.26 -16.67 3.54
CA TYR A 63 8.08 -17.51 3.79
C TYR A 63 8.42 -18.66 4.75
N GLY A 64 9.45 -19.45 4.46
CA GLY A 64 9.87 -20.55 5.34
C GLY A 64 10.27 -20.08 6.74
N TYR A 65 10.89 -18.91 6.86
CA TYR A 65 11.28 -18.33 8.14
C TYR A 65 10.04 -17.99 9.00
N SER A 66 9.03 -17.34 8.41
CA SER A 66 7.78 -17.02 9.12
C SER A 66 7.04 -18.27 9.61
N VAL A 67 7.04 -19.36 8.83
CA VAL A 67 6.49 -20.64 9.25
C VAL A 67 7.30 -21.24 10.41
N GLY A 68 8.63 -21.15 10.34
CA GLY A 68 9.54 -21.72 11.34
C GLY A 68 9.54 -20.98 12.69
N ASN A 69 9.26 -19.68 12.68
CA ASN A 69 9.10 -18.87 13.90
C ASN A 69 7.90 -17.93 13.80
N PRO A 70 6.70 -18.39 14.22
CA PRO A 70 5.46 -17.60 14.14
C PRO A 70 5.44 -16.33 15.00
N ASP A 71 6.37 -16.19 15.96
CA ASP A 71 6.47 -15.00 16.81
C ASP A 71 7.40 -13.93 16.21
N ALA A 72 8.03 -14.19 15.06
CA ALA A 72 8.93 -13.25 14.39
C ALA A 72 8.19 -12.35 13.40
N MET A 73 8.44 -11.04 13.47
CA MET A 73 8.00 -10.12 12.42
C MET A 73 8.93 -10.23 11.18
N VAL A 74 8.49 -10.98 10.17
CA VAL A 74 9.28 -11.26 8.95
C VAL A 74 8.85 -10.37 7.78
N LEU A 75 9.79 -9.58 7.24
CA LEU A 75 9.53 -8.72 6.08
C LEU A 75 10.57 -8.93 4.98
N TRP A 76 10.08 -9.14 3.77
CA TRP A 76 10.85 -9.13 2.53
C TRP A 76 10.53 -7.88 1.71
N GLU A 77 11.54 -7.18 1.21
CA GLU A 77 11.38 -6.00 0.33
C GLU A 77 11.92 -6.25 -1.07
N ALA A 78 11.06 -6.04 -2.07
CA ALA A 78 11.48 -5.98 -3.47
C ALA A 78 12.21 -4.66 -3.75
N GLN A 79 13.22 -4.68 -4.63
CA GLN A 79 13.86 -3.43 -5.09
C GLN A 79 12.83 -2.50 -5.78
N PHE A 80 12.03 -3.11 -6.66
CA PHE A 80 10.78 -2.58 -7.21
C PHE A 80 9.76 -3.72 -7.19
N GLY A 81 8.49 -3.41 -6.97
CA GLY A 81 7.43 -4.43 -6.92
C GLY A 81 7.34 -5.25 -8.20
N ASP A 82 7.74 -4.68 -9.33
CA ASP A 82 7.73 -5.29 -10.67
C ASP A 82 8.49 -6.64 -10.71
N PHE A 83 9.56 -6.78 -9.92
CA PHE A 83 10.40 -7.98 -9.91
C PHE A 83 9.83 -9.15 -9.11
N VAL A 84 8.79 -8.93 -8.30
CA VAL A 84 8.22 -10.01 -7.47
C VAL A 84 7.63 -11.16 -8.31
N ASN A 85 7.37 -10.92 -9.60
CA ASN A 85 7.00 -11.96 -10.55
C ASN A 85 8.09 -13.04 -10.73
N GLY A 86 9.35 -12.77 -10.40
CA GLY A 86 10.42 -13.78 -10.32
C GLY A 86 10.20 -14.81 -9.21
N ALA A 87 9.36 -14.49 -8.21
CA ALA A 87 8.96 -15.35 -7.11
C ALA A 87 7.52 -15.89 -7.24
N GLN A 88 6.94 -15.86 -8.45
CA GLN A 88 5.53 -16.20 -8.67
C GLN A 88 5.15 -17.59 -8.11
N SER A 89 6.00 -18.61 -8.30
CA SER A 89 5.72 -19.95 -7.74
C SER A 89 5.61 -19.95 -6.22
N ILE A 90 6.37 -19.12 -5.50
CA ILE A 90 6.25 -19.02 -4.05
C ILE A 90 4.94 -18.32 -3.67
N ILE A 91 4.56 -17.28 -4.41
CA ILE A 91 3.30 -16.55 -4.18
C ILE A 91 2.10 -17.48 -4.39
N ASP A 92 2.06 -18.17 -5.52
CA ASP A 92 0.93 -19.02 -5.93
C ASP A 92 0.83 -20.26 -5.05
N GLU A 93 1.95 -20.94 -4.83
CA GLU A 93 1.93 -22.27 -4.21
C GLU A 93 2.06 -22.26 -2.70
N PHE A 94 2.53 -21.17 -2.09
CA PHE A 94 2.79 -21.11 -0.65
C PHE A 94 2.09 -19.95 0.03
N ILE A 95 2.38 -18.71 -0.38
CA ILE A 95 1.89 -17.51 0.32
C ILE A 95 0.36 -17.41 0.22
N SER A 96 -0.21 -17.54 -0.97
CA SER A 96 -1.65 -17.33 -1.18
C SER A 96 -2.52 -18.53 -0.81
N SER A 97 -1.96 -19.74 -0.76
CA SER A 97 -2.72 -20.99 -0.71
C SER A 97 -2.26 -22.01 0.35
N GLY A 98 -1.18 -21.75 1.09
CA GLY A 98 -0.61 -22.70 2.05
C GLY A 98 -1.54 -23.04 3.22
N GLU A 99 -2.27 -22.05 3.75
CA GLU A 99 -3.26 -22.26 4.82
C GLU A 99 -4.39 -23.19 4.34
N ALA A 100 -4.96 -22.90 3.16
CA ALA A 100 -6.07 -23.69 2.61
C ALA A 100 -5.65 -25.11 2.20
N LYS A 101 -4.45 -25.28 1.62
CA LYS A 101 -3.98 -26.60 1.14
C LYS A 101 -3.47 -27.50 2.25
N TRP A 102 -2.77 -26.94 3.24
CA TRP A 102 -1.98 -27.73 4.19
C TRP A 102 -2.18 -27.33 5.65
N GLY A 103 -3.00 -26.31 5.94
CA GLY A 103 -3.08 -25.73 7.28
C GLY A 103 -1.78 -25.06 7.74
N GLN A 104 -0.83 -24.83 6.83
CA GLN A 104 0.45 -24.20 7.14
C GLN A 104 0.27 -22.68 7.15
N LEU A 105 0.51 -22.09 8.32
CA LEU A 105 0.32 -20.66 8.56
C LEU A 105 1.64 -19.90 8.41
N SER A 106 1.57 -18.68 7.88
CA SER A 106 2.71 -17.80 7.64
C SER A 106 2.26 -16.36 7.77
N ASP A 107 3.03 -15.54 8.48
CA ASP A 107 2.79 -14.11 8.65
C ASP A 107 3.76 -13.25 7.82
N VAL A 108 4.38 -13.80 6.75
CA VAL A 108 5.36 -13.07 5.95
C VAL A 108 4.78 -11.77 5.37
N VAL A 109 5.55 -10.68 5.46
CA VAL A 109 5.21 -9.40 4.86
C VAL A 109 6.00 -9.19 3.57
N LEU A 110 5.31 -8.91 2.45
CA LEU A 110 5.93 -8.47 1.21
C LEU A 110 5.78 -6.96 1.03
N LEU A 111 6.90 -6.24 0.98
CA LEU A 111 6.95 -4.81 0.69
C LEU A 111 7.31 -4.59 -0.79
N LEU A 112 6.38 -4.03 -1.55
CA LEU A 112 6.44 -3.94 -3.01
C LEU A 112 6.40 -2.48 -3.45
N PRO A 113 7.55 -1.82 -3.71
CA PRO A 113 7.57 -0.44 -4.18
C PRO A 113 6.77 -0.28 -5.49
N HIS A 114 5.75 0.56 -5.46
CA HIS A 114 4.71 0.67 -6.49
C HIS A 114 4.37 2.15 -6.74
N GLY A 115 4.05 2.49 -8.00
CA GLY A 115 3.50 3.78 -8.38
C GLY A 115 3.96 4.27 -9.76
N HIS A 116 3.06 4.93 -10.48
CA HIS A 116 3.34 5.49 -11.80
C HIS A 116 4.13 6.80 -11.69
N GLU A 117 5.40 6.76 -12.10
CA GLU A 117 6.35 7.89 -11.95
C GLU A 117 7.19 8.15 -13.22
N GLY A 118 6.78 7.58 -14.35
CA GLY A 118 7.46 7.77 -15.64
C GLY A 118 8.83 7.09 -15.76
N GLN A 119 9.12 6.09 -14.90
CA GLN A 119 10.37 5.33 -14.89
C GLN A 119 10.38 4.11 -15.84
N GLY A 120 9.26 3.87 -16.54
CA GLY A 120 9.11 2.74 -17.46
C GLY A 120 8.40 1.52 -16.85
N PRO A 121 8.14 0.50 -17.69
CA PRO A 121 7.22 -0.59 -17.38
C PRO A 121 7.70 -1.56 -16.28
N ASP A 122 9.01 -1.65 -16.01
CA ASP A 122 9.58 -2.54 -15.00
C ASP A 122 9.98 -1.82 -13.70
N HIS A 123 9.53 -0.58 -13.53
CA HIS A 123 9.75 0.25 -12.34
C HIS A 123 8.45 0.96 -11.94
N THR A 124 7.29 0.33 -12.17
CA THR A 124 5.99 0.97 -11.98
C THR A 124 5.06 0.15 -11.10
N SER A 125 4.91 -1.15 -11.34
CA SER A 125 3.79 -1.94 -10.81
C SER A 125 4.23 -3.24 -10.14
N GLY A 126 3.96 -3.33 -8.84
CA GLY A 126 3.87 -4.60 -8.11
C GLY A 126 2.68 -5.50 -8.46
N ARG A 127 1.87 -5.17 -9.49
CA ARG A 127 0.74 -5.98 -9.99
C ARG A 127 -0.35 -6.24 -8.95
N ILE A 128 -0.93 -5.16 -8.42
CA ILE A 128 -2.06 -5.18 -7.47
C ILE A 128 -3.17 -6.13 -7.95
N GLU A 129 -3.49 -6.10 -9.25
CA GLU A 129 -4.53 -6.93 -9.86
C GLU A 129 -4.30 -8.43 -9.67
N ARG A 130 -3.03 -8.88 -9.63
CA ARG A 130 -2.69 -10.29 -9.50
C ARG A 130 -2.85 -10.78 -8.06
N PHE A 131 -2.43 -9.98 -7.09
CA PHE A 131 -2.64 -10.31 -5.68
C PHE A 131 -4.12 -10.29 -5.31
N LEU A 132 -4.90 -9.33 -5.84
CA LEU A 132 -6.35 -9.33 -5.64
C LEU A 132 -7.05 -10.52 -6.30
N GLN A 133 -6.56 -11.00 -7.46
CA GLN A 133 -7.07 -12.21 -8.11
C GLN A 133 -6.80 -13.48 -7.30
N LEU A 134 -5.64 -13.57 -6.65
CA LEU A 134 -5.27 -14.70 -5.78
C LEU A 134 -5.95 -14.66 -4.41
N TRP A 135 -6.49 -13.51 -4.02
CA TRP A 135 -7.09 -13.33 -2.71
C TRP A 135 -8.44 -14.05 -2.62
N ALA A 136 -8.56 -14.95 -1.65
CA ALA A 136 -9.80 -15.62 -1.27
C ALA A 136 -9.71 -16.06 0.19
N GLU A 137 -10.84 -16.39 0.83
CA GLU A 137 -10.89 -17.01 2.17
C GLU A 137 -10.19 -16.20 3.29
N GLY A 138 -9.94 -14.91 3.04
CA GLY A 138 -9.14 -14.07 3.93
C GLY A 138 -7.68 -14.52 4.04
N SER A 139 -7.14 -15.20 3.03
CA SER A 139 -5.80 -15.81 3.02
C SER A 139 -4.67 -14.80 3.23
N MET A 140 -4.86 -13.57 2.78
CA MET A 140 -3.87 -12.50 2.89
C MET A 140 -4.53 -11.18 3.27
N THR A 141 -3.74 -10.23 3.77
CA THR A 141 -4.10 -8.81 3.78
C THR A 141 -3.38 -8.10 2.64
N ILE A 142 -4.09 -7.26 1.87
CA ILE A 142 -3.54 -6.47 0.77
C ILE A 142 -3.83 -4.98 1.03
N ALA A 143 -2.79 -4.16 1.11
CA ALA A 143 -2.90 -2.75 1.50
C ALA A 143 -2.02 -1.82 0.64
N VAL A 144 -2.47 -0.58 0.47
CA VAL A 144 -1.75 0.50 -0.22
C VAL A 144 -1.83 1.78 0.63
N PRO A 145 -1.12 1.86 1.78
CA PRO A 145 -1.26 2.99 2.69
C PRO A 145 -0.81 4.31 2.04
N SER A 146 -1.61 5.37 2.21
CA SER A 146 -1.29 6.68 1.66
C SER A 146 -0.56 7.60 2.66
N THR A 147 -0.42 7.21 3.94
CA THR A 147 0.20 8.05 4.99
C THR A 147 1.20 7.27 5.84
N PRO A 148 2.27 7.92 6.35
CA PRO A 148 3.24 7.28 7.24
C PRO A 148 2.62 6.62 8.48
N ALA A 149 1.72 7.31 9.19
CA ALA A 149 1.09 6.77 10.39
C ALA A 149 0.21 5.56 10.11
N ASN A 150 -0.53 5.54 8.99
CA ASN A 150 -1.37 4.40 8.67
C ASN A 150 -0.53 3.15 8.31
N TYR A 151 0.62 3.34 7.64
CA TYR A 151 1.58 2.25 7.44
C TYR A 151 2.19 1.74 8.76
N PHE A 152 2.56 2.65 9.68
CA PHE A 152 3.02 2.28 11.02
C PHE A 152 2.01 1.40 11.76
N HIS A 153 0.75 1.83 11.78
CA HIS A 153 -0.30 1.05 12.45
C HIS A 153 -0.64 -0.25 11.74
N LEU A 154 -0.52 -0.30 10.41
CA LEU A 154 -0.67 -1.54 9.65
C LEU A 154 0.37 -2.58 10.07
N LEU A 155 1.65 -2.20 10.13
CA LEU A 155 2.73 -3.10 10.56
C LEU A 155 2.59 -3.50 12.03
N ARG A 156 2.22 -2.57 12.91
CA ARG A 156 1.97 -2.88 14.32
C ARG A 156 0.80 -3.82 14.51
N ARG A 157 -0.29 -3.63 13.75
CA ARG A 157 -1.44 -4.54 13.79
C ARG A 157 -1.00 -5.94 13.40
N HIS A 158 -0.30 -6.08 12.28
CA HIS A 158 0.18 -7.36 11.77
C HIS A 158 1.05 -8.10 12.79
N GLY A 159 2.01 -7.43 13.42
CA GLY A 159 2.87 -8.06 14.42
C GLY A 159 2.23 -8.29 15.80
N LEU A 160 0.98 -7.86 16.04
CA LEU A 160 0.34 -7.90 17.37
C LEU A 160 -1.07 -8.49 17.37
N ASP A 161 -1.67 -8.78 16.22
CA ASP A 161 -3.06 -9.29 16.15
C ASP A 161 -3.17 -10.81 16.40
N GLY A 162 -2.04 -11.52 16.39
CA GLY A 162 -1.98 -12.97 16.59
C GLY A 162 -2.45 -13.79 15.38
N ILE A 163 -2.66 -13.15 14.23
CA ILE A 163 -3.12 -13.78 13.00
C ILE A 163 -1.92 -14.13 12.14
N GLN A 164 -1.75 -15.42 11.87
CA GLN A 164 -0.63 -15.95 11.08
C GLN A 164 -1.00 -16.01 9.59
N ARG A 165 -1.17 -14.83 8.98
CA ARG A 165 -1.53 -14.68 7.56
C ARG A 165 -0.67 -13.65 6.85
N PRO A 166 -0.27 -13.85 5.58
CA PRO A 166 0.64 -12.92 4.92
C PRO A 166 0.04 -11.53 4.70
N LEU A 167 0.92 -10.52 4.68
CA LEU A 167 0.57 -9.13 4.39
C LEU A 167 1.33 -8.63 3.15
N ILE A 168 0.58 -8.18 2.16
CA ILE A 168 1.09 -7.58 0.92
C ILE A 168 0.91 -6.06 1.01
N VAL A 169 2.02 -5.33 1.00
CA VAL A 169 2.01 -3.86 1.08
C VAL A 169 2.62 -3.27 -0.18
N PHE A 170 1.82 -2.51 -0.92
CA PHE A 170 2.32 -1.68 -2.01
C PHE A 170 2.88 -0.38 -1.44
N THR A 171 4.21 -0.28 -1.41
CA THR A 171 4.94 0.80 -0.73
C THR A 171 5.30 1.92 -1.70
N PRO A 172 5.49 3.16 -1.22
CA PRO A 172 5.78 4.28 -2.09
C PRO A 172 7.23 4.34 -2.59
N LYS A 173 7.44 5.12 -3.65
CA LYS A 173 8.77 5.57 -4.13
C LYS A 173 8.92 7.08 -3.97
N SER A 174 8.44 7.90 -4.92
CA SER A 174 8.51 9.37 -4.83
C SER A 174 7.79 9.93 -3.60
N MET A 175 6.68 9.30 -3.20
CA MET A 175 5.87 9.73 -2.05
C MET A 175 6.64 9.65 -0.72
N LEU A 176 7.76 8.90 -0.65
CA LEU A 176 8.69 8.92 0.51
C LEU A 176 9.22 10.34 0.83
N ARG A 177 9.25 11.24 -0.17
CA ARG A 177 9.76 12.60 -0.05
C ARG A 177 8.68 13.66 -0.30
N ASN A 178 7.42 13.25 -0.46
CA ASN A 178 6.33 14.19 -0.65
C ASN A 178 6.06 14.92 0.67
N LYS A 179 6.19 16.25 0.66
CA LYS A 179 5.98 17.10 1.84
C LYS A 179 4.54 17.07 2.37
N ALA A 180 3.57 16.69 1.54
CA ALA A 180 2.19 16.49 1.96
C ALA A 180 1.96 15.10 2.59
N ALA A 181 2.84 14.12 2.32
CA ALA A 181 2.74 12.76 2.83
C ALA A 181 3.52 12.59 4.15
N VAL A 182 3.19 13.43 5.12
CA VAL A 182 3.72 13.39 6.49
C VAL A 182 2.59 13.07 7.47
N SER A 183 2.93 12.69 8.71
CA SER A 183 1.95 12.42 9.76
C SER A 183 2.37 13.11 11.06
N ASP A 184 1.39 13.54 11.84
CA ASP A 184 1.60 14.19 13.13
C ASP A 184 1.95 13.15 14.20
N ILE A 185 2.58 13.57 15.31
CA ILE A 185 2.85 12.69 16.46
C ILE A 185 1.56 12.04 16.99
N ARG A 186 0.47 12.80 17.09
CA ARG A 186 -0.85 12.30 17.52
C ARG A 186 -1.36 11.14 16.66
N ASP A 187 -0.96 11.08 15.39
CA ASP A 187 -1.36 9.98 14.51
C ASP A 187 -0.71 8.65 14.89
N PHE A 188 0.41 8.67 15.64
CA PHE A 188 1.06 7.48 16.16
C PHE A 188 0.59 7.13 17.58
N THR A 189 0.26 8.13 18.40
CA THR A 189 0.00 7.96 19.84
C THR A 189 -1.48 7.79 20.19
N GLU A 190 -2.39 8.35 19.38
CA GLU A 190 -3.82 8.42 19.71
C GLU A 190 -4.71 7.74 18.66
N ASN A 191 -4.12 7.25 17.58
CA ASN A 191 -4.81 6.66 16.45
C ASN A 191 -4.50 5.16 16.29
N LYS A 192 -5.21 4.54 15.36
CA LYS A 192 -5.05 3.14 14.94
C LYS A 192 -5.14 3.04 13.42
N PHE A 193 -4.88 1.86 12.87
CA PHE A 193 -5.04 1.62 11.44
C PHE A 193 -6.46 1.99 10.97
N ARG A 194 -6.53 2.75 9.87
CA ARG A 194 -7.77 3.18 9.22
C ARG A 194 -7.79 2.57 7.81
N SER A 195 -8.66 1.59 7.61
CA SER A 195 -8.82 0.90 6.31
C SER A 195 -9.48 1.76 5.24
N VAL A 196 -10.19 2.82 5.65
CA VAL A 196 -10.77 3.86 4.79
C VAL A 196 -10.42 5.21 5.42
N LEU A 197 -9.92 6.14 4.60
CA LEU A 197 -9.57 7.50 5.01
C LEU A 197 -10.35 8.54 4.19
N GLU A 198 -10.95 9.49 4.90
CA GLU A 198 -11.53 10.72 4.34
C GLU A 198 -10.44 11.80 4.20
N GLU A 199 -10.75 12.91 3.53
CA GLU A 199 -9.89 14.09 3.53
C GLU A 199 -9.88 14.79 4.91
N PRO A 200 -8.71 15.26 5.40
CA PRO A 200 -8.61 15.96 6.69
C PRO A 200 -9.54 17.16 6.84
N VAL A 201 -9.87 17.85 5.73
CA VAL A 201 -10.79 18.99 5.75
C VAL A 201 -12.17 18.63 6.30
N TYR A 202 -12.61 17.37 6.19
CA TYR A 202 -13.91 16.91 6.70
C TYR A 202 -13.83 16.29 8.10
N THR A 203 -12.66 15.79 8.52
CA THR A 203 -12.50 15.13 9.83
C THR A 203 -11.98 16.07 10.91
N ASP A 204 -11.12 17.02 10.54
CA ASP A 204 -10.41 17.91 11.45
C ASP A 204 -10.55 19.39 11.04
N GLY A 205 -11.17 19.68 9.89
CA GLY A 205 -11.37 21.02 9.36
C GLY A 205 -12.85 21.41 9.20
N GLU A 206 -13.09 22.49 8.46
CA GLU A 206 -14.40 23.13 8.28
C GLU A 206 -15.12 22.69 6.97
N GLY A 207 -14.72 21.57 6.38
CA GLY A 207 -15.30 21.07 5.13
C GLY A 207 -16.74 20.58 5.32
N ASP A 208 -17.65 21.04 4.46
CA ASP A 208 -19.05 20.62 4.49
C ASP A 208 -19.29 19.42 3.54
N ARG A 209 -19.58 18.25 4.12
CA ARG A 209 -19.91 17.04 3.35
C ARG A 209 -21.22 17.16 2.59
N GLY A 210 -22.14 18.04 3.00
CA GLY A 210 -23.40 18.30 2.33
C GLY A 210 -23.26 18.97 0.96
N LYS A 211 -22.13 19.60 0.66
CA LYS A 211 -21.87 20.21 -0.66
C LYS A 211 -21.43 19.20 -1.72
N VAL A 212 -21.02 18.01 -1.30
CA VAL A 212 -20.42 17.01 -2.17
C VAL A 212 -21.47 16.31 -3.03
N THR A 213 -21.29 16.38 -4.34
CA THR A 213 -22.12 15.69 -5.35
C THR A 213 -21.35 14.59 -6.09
N ARG A 214 -20.01 14.64 -6.07
CA ARG A 214 -19.13 13.63 -6.68
C ARG A 214 -18.15 13.06 -5.66
N VAL A 215 -18.05 11.73 -5.59
CA VAL A 215 -17.03 11.03 -4.79
C VAL A 215 -16.02 10.32 -5.69
N LEU A 216 -14.75 10.64 -5.50
CA LEU A 216 -13.61 9.98 -6.10
C LEU A 216 -13.02 8.98 -5.09
N LEU A 217 -13.22 7.69 -5.33
CA LEU A 217 -12.54 6.64 -4.58
C LEU A 217 -11.17 6.38 -5.20
N CYS A 218 -10.13 6.31 -4.40
CA CYS A 218 -8.79 5.99 -4.87
C CYS A 218 -7.98 5.21 -3.82
N SER A 219 -6.72 4.88 -4.15
CA SER A 219 -5.78 4.27 -3.21
C SER A 219 -4.36 4.75 -3.51
N GLY A 220 -3.51 4.83 -2.50
CA GLY A 220 -2.11 5.25 -2.65
C GLY A 220 -1.92 6.71 -3.07
N LYS A 221 -0.85 6.97 -3.83
CA LYS A 221 -0.27 8.32 -4.00
C LYS A 221 -1.13 9.29 -4.82
N ILE A 222 -1.98 8.80 -5.73
CA ILE A 222 -2.83 9.64 -6.59
C ILE A 222 -3.76 10.55 -5.78
N TYR A 223 -4.08 10.18 -4.54
CA TYR A 223 -4.78 11.03 -3.59
C TYR A 223 -4.19 12.45 -3.52
N TYR A 224 -2.85 12.56 -3.45
CA TYR A 224 -2.20 13.86 -3.30
C TYR A 224 -2.32 14.73 -4.55
N ASP A 225 -2.32 14.13 -5.74
CA ASP A 225 -2.55 14.83 -7.01
C ASP A 225 -4.00 15.32 -7.10
N LEU A 226 -4.95 14.48 -6.70
CA LEU A 226 -6.38 14.81 -6.69
C LEU A 226 -6.69 15.92 -5.67
N VAL A 227 -6.16 15.85 -4.45
CA VAL A 227 -6.37 16.91 -3.44
C VAL A 227 -5.71 18.21 -3.85
N ALA A 228 -4.52 18.16 -4.45
CA ALA A 228 -3.87 19.37 -4.99
C ALA A 228 -4.74 20.04 -6.07
N ARG A 229 -5.35 19.24 -6.97
CA ARG A 229 -6.28 19.76 -7.98
C ARG A 229 -7.56 20.32 -7.37
N LYS A 230 -8.19 19.58 -6.44
CA LYS A 230 -9.38 20.03 -5.71
C LYS A 230 -9.17 21.39 -5.05
N ASN A 231 -8.05 21.54 -4.35
CA ASN A 231 -7.71 22.78 -3.64
C ASN A 231 -7.40 23.93 -4.61
N LYS A 232 -6.68 23.66 -5.70
CA LYS A 232 -6.38 24.66 -6.73
C LYS A 232 -7.65 25.26 -7.35
N ASP A 233 -8.65 24.40 -7.58
CA ASP A 233 -9.89 24.77 -8.25
C ASP A 233 -11.04 25.08 -7.27
N ASN A 234 -10.79 25.01 -5.95
CA ASN A 234 -11.77 25.19 -4.86
C ASN A 234 -13.06 24.36 -5.06
N ARG A 235 -12.91 23.07 -5.38
CA ARG A 235 -14.02 22.16 -5.69
C ARG A 235 -14.62 21.54 -4.43
N GLU A 236 -15.54 22.25 -3.79
CA GLU A 236 -16.29 21.76 -2.62
C GLU A 236 -17.31 20.66 -2.95
N ASP A 237 -17.68 20.53 -4.23
CA ASP A 237 -18.60 19.53 -4.76
C ASP A 237 -17.96 18.14 -4.94
N VAL A 238 -16.62 18.03 -4.81
CA VAL A 238 -15.86 16.78 -4.98
C VAL A 238 -15.25 16.36 -3.64
N ALA A 239 -15.46 15.11 -3.24
CA ALA A 239 -14.73 14.48 -2.13
C ALA A 239 -13.87 13.31 -2.62
N ILE A 240 -12.74 13.09 -1.96
CA ILE A 240 -11.78 12.04 -2.27
C ILE A 240 -11.71 11.08 -1.08
N VAL A 241 -12.09 9.83 -1.30
CA VAL A 241 -12.11 8.77 -0.27
C VAL A 241 -11.05 7.73 -0.62
N ARG A 242 -10.14 7.46 0.32
CA ARG A 242 -9.06 6.50 0.13
C ARG A 242 -9.42 5.14 0.71
N LEU A 243 -9.18 4.10 -0.07
CA LEU A 243 -9.22 2.70 0.36
C LEU A 243 -7.80 2.23 0.67
N GLU A 244 -7.44 2.18 1.95
CA GLU A 244 -6.08 1.86 2.42
C GLU A 244 -5.84 0.35 2.52
N GLN A 245 -6.90 -0.41 2.80
CA GLN A 245 -6.92 -1.87 2.76
C GLN A 245 -7.80 -2.31 1.59
N LEU A 246 -7.20 -2.93 0.58
CA LEU A 246 -7.91 -3.43 -0.60
C LEU A 246 -8.55 -4.79 -0.34
N ALA A 247 -7.86 -5.66 0.40
CA ALA A 247 -8.37 -6.98 0.78
C ALA A 247 -7.93 -7.36 2.22
N PRO A 248 -8.80 -7.95 3.06
CA PRO A 248 -10.25 -8.06 2.88
C PRO A 248 -10.91 -6.68 2.73
N LEU A 249 -11.90 -6.56 1.85
CA LEU A 249 -12.58 -5.28 1.60
C LEU A 249 -13.26 -4.77 2.90
N PRO A 250 -12.98 -3.54 3.38
CA PRO A 250 -13.56 -2.99 4.61
C PRO A 250 -15.00 -2.52 4.42
N ARG A 251 -15.90 -3.43 4.02
CA ARG A 251 -17.29 -3.17 3.59
C ARG A 251 -18.05 -2.24 4.53
N ARG A 252 -18.03 -2.53 5.85
CA ARG A 252 -18.74 -1.73 6.86
C ARG A 252 -18.22 -0.30 6.91
N ARG A 253 -16.90 -0.12 7.02
CA ARG A 253 -16.28 1.21 7.14
C ARG A 253 -16.47 2.03 5.87
N LEU A 254 -16.43 1.37 4.70
CA LEU A 254 -16.67 2.03 3.42
C LEU A 254 -18.12 2.55 3.32
N ALA A 255 -19.12 1.73 3.67
CA ALA A 255 -20.52 2.16 3.72
C ALA A 255 -20.72 3.31 4.72
N GLU A 256 -20.23 3.16 5.96
CA GLU A 256 -20.30 4.20 7.00
C GLU A 256 -19.66 5.53 6.57
N THR A 257 -18.59 5.50 5.77
CA THR A 257 -17.96 6.70 5.21
C THR A 257 -18.83 7.33 4.12
N LEU A 258 -19.41 6.53 3.23
CA LEU A 258 -20.24 7.04 2.13
C LEU A 258 -21.57 7.63 2.61
N ASP A 259 -22.16 7.09 3.68
CA ASP A 259 -23.38 7.64 4.30
C ASP A 259 -23.22 9.09 4.79
N ARG A 260 -21.98 9.53 5.01
CA ARG A 260 -21.68 10.91 5.45
C ARG A 260 -21.78 11.94 4.32
N TYR A 261 -21.92 11.50 3.06
CA TYR A 261 -22.02 12.36 1.89
C TYR A 261 -23.39 12.18 1.21
N PRO A 262 -24.46 12.78 1.75
CA PRO A 262 -25.84 12.43 1.38
C PRO A 262 -26.26 12.90 -0.02
N ASN A 263 -25.59 13.91 -0.58
CA ASN A 263 -25.97 14.55 -1.85
C ASN A 263 -25.19 14.01 -3.06
N VAL A 264 -24.46 12.89 -2.89
CA VAL A 264 -23.62 12.30 -3.93
C VAL A 264 -24.47 11.66 -5.02
N THR A 265 -24.32 12.17 -6.24
CA THR A 265 -25.01 11.66 -7.44
C THR A 265 -24.13 10.75 -8.28
N GLU A 266 -22.80 10.84 -8.16
CA GLU A 266 -21.88 10.03 -8.94
C GLU A 266 -20.63 9.62 -8.18
N LYS A 267 -20.16 8.41 -8.45
CA LYS A 267 -19.01 7.79 -7.79
C LYS A 267 -18.06 7.21 -8.83
N PHE A 268 -16.78 7.51 -8.68
CA PHE A 268 -15.74 7.03 -9.58
C PHE A 268 -14.65 6.31 -8.79
N TRP A 269 -14.19 5.17 -9.29
CA TRP A 269 -12.89 4.63 -8.92
C TRP A 269 -11.81 5.27 -9.80
N VAL A 270 -10.86 5.96 -9.17
CA VAL A 270 -9.77 6.69 -9.82
C VAL A 270 -8.45 5.99 -9.49
N GLN A 271 -7.72 5.57 -10.52
CA GLN A 271 -6.45 4.87 -10.36
C GLN A 271 -5.43 5.26 -11.44
N GLU A 272 -4.14 5.12 -11.12
CA GLU A 272 -3.06 5.39 -12.08
C GLU A 272 -2.87 4.24 -13.06
N GLU A 273 -3.18 3.02 -12.63
CA GLU A 273 -2.89 1.80 -13.37
C GLU A 273 -3.79 1.67 -14.60
N PRO A 274 -3.32 0.97 -15.65
CA PRO A 274 -4.13 0.60 -16.81
C PRO A 274 -5.48 -0.01 -16.44
N ALA A 275 -6.49 0.16 -17.28
CA ALA A 275 -7.86 -0.32 -17.01
C ALA A 275 -7.97 -1.83 -16.71
N ASN A 276 -7.04 -2.63 -17.21
CA ASN A 276 -6.93 -4.09 -16.99
C ASN A 276 -5.98 -4.47 -15.83
N GLN A 277 -5.50 -3.48 -15.06
CA GLN A 277 -4.55 -3.62 -13.96
C GLN A 277 -5.03 -2.82 -12.74
N GLY A 278 -4.24 -2.79 -11.66
CA GLY A 278 -4.63 -2.09 -10.44
C GLY A 278 -5.82 -2.76 -9.74
N ALA A 279 -6.59 -1.99 -8.99
CA ALA A 279 -7.70 -2.57 -8.23
C ALA A 279 -9.01 -2.68 -9.04
N TRP A 280 -9.16 -1.93 -10.15
CA TRP A 280 -10.40 -1.91 -10.92
C TRP A 280 -10.91 -3.28 -11.39
N PRO A 281 -10.07 -4.21 -11.91
CA PRO A 281 -10.55 -5.52 -12.34
C PRO A 281 -11.32 -6.29 -11.24
N SER A 282 -10.92 -6.10 -9.98
CA SER A 282 -11.61 -6.68 -8.82
C SER A 282 -12.73 -5.77 -8.31
N LEU A 283 -12.44 -4.49 -8.04
CA LEU A 283 -13.37 -3.58 -7.39
C LEU A 283 -14.54 -3.18 -8.28
N GLY A 284 -14.33 -3.06 -9.60
CA GLY A 284 -15.40 -2.76 -10.56
C GLY A 284 -16.45 -3.87 -10.65
N LEU A 285 -16.08 -5.10 -10.29
CA LEU A 285 -17.00 -6.24 -10.18
C LEU A 285 -17.59 -6.38 -8.78
N THR A 286 -16.72 -6.36 -7.76
CA THR A 286 -17.10 -6.69 -6.37
C THR A 286 -17.85 -5.57 -5.66
N LEU A 287 -17.50 -4.28 -5.87
CA LEU A 287 -18.17 -3.18 -5.15
C LEU A 287 -19.67 -3.08 -5.46
N PRO A 288 -20.12 -3.12 -6.74
CA PRO A 288 -21.55 -3.13 -7.06
C PRO A 288 -22.26 -4.38 -6.56
N GLU A 289 -21.57 -5.51 -6.42
CA GLU A 289 -22.15 -6.77 -5.93
C GLU A 289 -22.36 -6.75 -4.40
N VAL A 290 -21.36 -6.31 -3.64
CA VAL A 290 -21.38 -6.39 -2.15
C VAL A 290 -21.99 -5.15 -1.47
N LEU A 291 -22.08 -4.03 -2.19
CA LEU A 291 -22.64 -2.76 -1.74
C LEU A 291 -23.45 -2.09 -2.88
N PRO A 292 -24.52 -2.76 -3.38
CA PRO A 292 -25.25 -2.32 -4.56
C PRO A 292 -25.85 -0.91 -4.42
N ASP A 293 -26.38 -0.58 -3.24
CA ASP A 293 -27.00 0.71 -2.94
C ASP A 293 -26.01 1.89 -3.04
N TYR A 294 -24.72 1.60 -2.88
CA TYR A 294 -23.67 2.61 -2.95
C TYR A 294 -23.04 2.70 -4.33
N PHE A 295 -22.81 1.56 -5.00
CA PHE A 295 -21.94 1.47 -6.17
C PHE A 295 -22.64 1.09 -7.47
N THR A 296 -23.97 1.19 -7.54
CA THR A 296 -24.73 0.97 -8.79
C THR A 296 -25.27 2.29 -9.34
N PRO A 297 -24.69 2.87 -10.42
CA PRO A 297 -23.45 2.48 -11.10
C PRO A 297 -22.20 3.15 -10.49
N ILE A 298 -21.07 2.43 -10.50
CA ILE A 298 -19.72 2.97 -10.29
C ILE A 298 -19.03 3.07 -11.65
N LYS A 299 -18.28 4.16 -11.87
CA LYS A 299 -17.50 4.37 -13.10
C LYS A 299 -16.01 4.32 -12.80
N ARG A 300 -15.19 4.13 -13.85
CA ARG A 300 -13.73 4.13 -13.77
C ARG A 300 -13.14 5.38 -14.40
N ILE A 301 -12.09 5.91 -13.77
CA ILE A 301 -11.14 6.85 -14.37
C ILE A 301 -9.74 6.26 -14.19
N SER A 302 -9.09 5.91 -15.31
CA SER A 302 -7.74 5.35 -15.30
C SER A 302 -7.09 5.45 -16.66
N ARG A 303 -5.81 5.07 -16.76
CA ARG A 303 -5.17 4.82 -18.06
C ARG A 303 -5.96 3.76 -18.85
N ARG A 304 -5.84 3.81 -20.18
CA ARG A 304 -6.39 2.77 -21.07
C ARG A 304 -5.86 1.38 -20.69
N ALA A 305 -6.50 0.32 -21.17
CA ALA A 305 -5.92 -1.02 -21.04
C ALA A 305 -4.57 -1.09 -21.77
N MET A 306 -3.60 -1.77 -21.16
CA MET A 306 -2.21 -1.87 -21.66
C MET A 306 -1.67 -3.28 -21.45
N SER A 307 -0.86 -3.73 -22.41
CA SER A 307 -0.11 -5.00 -22.31
C SER A 307 1.06 -4.90 -21.32
N ALA A 308 1.66 -3.72 -21.20
CA ALA A 308 2.72 -3.41 -20.23
C ALA A 308 2.15 -2.60 -19.05
N PRO A 309 2.84 -2.55 -17.90
CA PRO A 309 2.37 -1.76 -16.75
C PRO A 309 2.29 -0.25 -17.01
N SER A 310 3.17 0.30 -17.85
CA SER A 310 3.20 1.72 -18.17
C SER A 310 3.90 2.00 -19.49
N SER A 311 3.87 3.26 -19.93
CA SER A 311 4.70 3.74 -21.03
C SER A 311 6.18 3.77 -20.64
N GLY A 312 7.07 3.47 -21.60
CA GLY A 312 8.52 3.65 -21.42
C GLY A 312 8.98 5.12 -21.45
N SER A 313 8.10 6.07 -21.79
CA SER A 313 8.43 7.50 -21.88
C SER A 313 7.84 8.28 -20.72
N SER A 314 8.69 8.99 -19.98
CA SER A 314 8.27 9.89 -18.89
C SER A 314 7.37 11.02 -19.37
N LYS A 315 7.57 11.52 -20.60
CA LYS A 315 6.71 12.56 -21.20
C LYS A 315 5.31 12.04 -21.48
N VAL A 316 5.20 10.82 -22.01
CA VAL A 316 3.88 10.19 -22.25
C VAL A 316 3.19 9.94 -20.93
N HIS A 317 3.91 9.43 -19.92
CA HIS A 317 3.37 9.25 -18.57
C HIS A 317 2.78 10.55 -18.00
N ALA A 318 3.48 11.68 -18.14
CA ALA A 318 3.02 12.97 -17.63
C ALA A 318 1.71 13.43 -18.28
N VAL A 319 1.56 13.24 -19.60
CA VAL A 319 0.32 13.54 -20.33
C VAL A 319 -0.82 12.66 -19.82
N GLU A 320 -0.61 11.33 -19.76
CA GLU A 320 -1.62 10.39 -19.26
C GLU A 320 -2.01 10.67 -17.80
N GLN A 321 -1.06 11.10 -16.96
CA GLN A 321 -1.33 11.45 -15.57
C GLN A 321 -2.25 12.67 -15.49
N GLN A 322 -1.96 13.70 -16.29
CA GLN A 322 -2.79 14.90 -16.34
C GLN A 322 -4.19 14.59 -16.88
N GLU A 323 -4.32 13.71 -17.88
CA GLU A 323 -5.63 13.27 -18.40
C GLU A 323 -6.51 12.63 -17.32
N ILE A 324 -5.94 11.81 -16.42
CA ILE A 324 -6.68 11.22 -15.29
C ILE A 324 -7.20 12.31 -14.36
N ILE A 325 -6.33 13.27 -14.01
CA ILE A 325 -6.70 14.38 -13.12
C ILE A 325 -7.78 15.25 -13.80
N ASP A 326 -7.64 15.54 -15.08
CA ASP A 326 -8.62 16.35 -15.83
C ASP A 326 -9.98 15.64 -15.91
N LEU A 327 -10.00 14.34 -16.20
CA LEU A 327 -11.24 13.54 -16.20
C LEU A 327 -11.89 13.45 -14.83
N ALA A 328 -11.10 13.40 -13.75
CA ALA A 328 -11.63 13.32 -12.38
C ALA A 328 -12.42 14.59 -11.97
N PHE A 329 -12.03 15.75 -12.51
CA PHE A 329 -12.63 17.04 -12.20
C PHE A 329 -13.47 17.65 -13.35
N GLY A 330 -13.55 16.98 -14.50
CA GLY A 330 -14.35 17.39 -15.66
C GLY A 330 -15.82 17.01 -15.61
#